data_AF-A0A956CGR4-F1
#
_entry.id   AF-A0A956CGR4-F1
#
_cell.length_a   1.000
_cell.length_b   1.000
_cell.length_c   1.000
_cell.angle_alpha   90.00
_cell.angle_beta   90.00
_cell.angle_gamma   90.00
#
_symmetry.space_group_name_H-M   'P 1'
#
loop_
_entity.id
_entity.type
_entity.pdbx_description
1 polymer ?
#
loop_
_entity_poly.entity_id
_entity_poly.type
_entity_poly.pdbx_seq_one_letter_code
_entity_poly.pdbx_strand_id
1 'polypeptide(L)'
;MTTTWILVAHKSGARIIESPVYGGALNVVREIDHPEGRLQNSEIDADRGGRVFESAAPAQRGMTREQSATERVAANFARDVASELERGRLDHRFDQLVLVAPPRFLGRMRTAMSDETGKLVSASVSKDLPDVSPEKIREHLSDVILF
;
A
#
# COMPACT_ATOMS: atom_id res chain seq x y z
N MET A 1 -24.75 -10.92 4.52
CA MET A 1 -24.02 -9.87 5.28
C MET A 1 -22.83 -9.52 4.43
N THR A 2 -22.72 -8.29 3.95
CA THR A 2 -21.63 -7.89 3.06
C THR A 2 -20.40 -7.58 3.90
N THR A 3 -19.25 -8.19 3.58
CA THR A 3 -17.98 -7.99 4.28
C THR A 3 -17.05 -7.14 3.43
N THR A 4 -16.57 -6.03 3.96
CA THR A 4 -15.66 -5.13 3.23
C THR A 4 -14.25 -5.27 3.76
N TRP A 5 -13.30 -5.53 2.86
CA TRP A 5 -11.89 -5.44 3.16
C TRP A 5 -11.33 -4.08 2.76
N ILE A 6 -10.49 -3.54 3.61
CA ILE A 6 -9.79 -2.27 3.44
C ILE A 6 -8.31 -2.59 3.42
N LEU A 7 -7.69 -2.43 2.26
CA LEU A 7 -6.24 -2.47 2.13
C LEU A 7 -5.68 -1.07 2.42
N VAL A 8 -4.85 -0.96 3.43
CA VAL A 8 -4.06 0.25 3.72
C VAL A 8 -2.60 -0.04 3.44
N ALA A 9 -2.07 0.49 2.33
CA ALA A 9 -0.67 0.33 1.95
C ALA A 9 0.12 1.62 2.18
N HIS A 10 1.29 1.46 2.79
CA HIS A 10 2.22 2.52 3.13
C HIS A 10 3.65 2.08 2.76
N LYS A 11 4.64 2.97 2.91
CA LYS A 11 6.00 2.71 2.39
C LYS A 11 6.72 1.51 3.04
N SER A 12 6.38 1.16 4.27
CA SER A 12 7.01 0.06 5.02
C SER A 12 6.17 -1.22 5.09
N GLY A 13 4.99 -1.25 4.46
CA GLY A 13 4.11 -2.42 4.51
C GLY A 13 2.70 -2.14 4.06
N ALA A 14 1.84 -3.14 4.24
CA ALA A 14 0.41 -3.05 3.96
C ALA A 14 -0.37 -3.84 5.00
N ARG A 15 -1.57 -3.34 5.33
CA ARG A 15 -2.47 -3.98 6.28
C ARG A 15 -3.83 -4.18 5.63
N ILE A 16 -4.40 -5.36 5.79
CA ILE A 16 -5.75 -5.71 5.35
C ILE A 16 -6.63 -5.70 6.60
N ILE A 17 -7.65 -4.86 6.57
CA ILE A 17 -8.58 -4.66 7.66
C ILE A 17 -9.96 -5.08 7.18
N GLU A 18 -10.65 -5.89 7.96
CA GLU A 18 -12.04 -6.22 7.74
C GLU A 18 -12.93 -5.21 8.48
N SER A 19 -13.84 -4.61 7.73
CA SER A 19 -14.86 -3.71 8.24
C SER A 19 -16.25 -4.30 7.99
N PRO A 20 -17.02 -4.63 9.03
CA PRO A 20 -18.42 -4.97 8.88
C PRO A 20 -19.24 -3.72 8.53
N VAL A 21 -20.25 -3.87 7.67
CA VAL A 21 -21.12 -2.80 7.15
C VAL A 21 -21.91 -2.04 8.23
N TYR A 22 -22.00 -2.54 9.46
CA TYR A 22 -22.77 -1.89 10.53
C TYR A 22 -21.88 -1.26 11.62
N GLY A 23 -20.79 -0.60 11.23
CA GLY A 23 -19.96 0.20 12.14
C GLY A 23 -19.28 -0.59 13.27
N GLY A 24 -19.11 -1.90 13.09
CA GLY A 24 -18.47 -2.80 14.05
C GLY A 24 -16.95 -2.57 14.16
N ALA A 25 -16.31 -3.37 15.01
CA ALA A 25 -14.87 -3.28 15.22
C ALA A 25 -14.09 -3.56 13.93
N LEU A 26 -13.09 -2.74 13.66
CA LEU A 26 -12.14 -2.98 12.57
C LEU A 26 -11.17 -4.08 12.99
N ASN A 27 -11.20 -5.19 12.27
CA ASN A 27 -10.34 -6.34 12.57
C ASN A 27 -9.17 -6.38 11.60
N VAL A 28 -7.95 -6.40 12.12
CA VAL A 28 -6.77 -6.61 11.27
C VAL A 28 -6.75 -8.09 10.86
N VAL A 29 -7.00 -8.35 9.58
CA VAL A 29 -7.00 -9.70 9.02
C VAL A 29 -5.57 -10.14 8.71
N ARG A 30 -4.78 -9.23 8.16
CA ARG A 30 -3.42 -9.52 7.71
C ARG A 30 -2.56 -8.28 7.76
N GLU A 31 -1.32 -8.46 8.15
CA GLU A 31 -0.26 -7.47 8.00
C GLU A 31 0.83 -8.07 7.11
N ILE A 32 1.31 -7.25 6.19
CA ILE A 32 2.29 -7.62 5.18
C ILE A 32 3.43 -6.62 5.31
N ASP A 33 4.54 -7.06 5.89
CA ASP A 33 5.74 -6.24 6.02
C ASP A 33 6.40 -5.99 4.66
N HIS A 34 6.96 -4.78 4.51
CA HIS A 34 7.81 -4.42 3.39
C HIS A 34 9.15 -3.84 3.89
N PRO A 35 10.06 -4.69 4.39
CA PRO A 35 11.33 -4.23 4.96
C PRO A 35 12.22 -3.54 3.93
N GLU A 36 12.16 -3.93 2.66
CA GLU A 36 12.93 -3.30 1.58
C GLU A 36 12.48 -1.85 1.35
N GLY A 37 11.18 -1.57 1.44
CA GLY A 37 10.66 -0.20 1.39
C GLY A 37 11.12 0.67 2.56
N ARG A 38 11.35 0.05 3.73
CA ARG A 38 11.91 0.72 4.91
C ARG A 38 13.39 1.08 4.73
N LEU A 39 14.19 0.13 4.25
CA LEU A 39 15.63 0.34 3.97
C LEU A 39 15.85 1.46 2.97
N GLN A 40 15.03 1.50 1.92
CA GLN A 40 15.10 2.53 0.89
C GLN A 40 14.78 3.93 1.42
N ASN A 41 13.91 4.05 2.42
CA ASN A 41 13.64 5.34 3.07
C ASN A 41 14.88 5.84 3.83
N SER A 42 15.56 4.95 4.57
CA SER A 42 16.79 5.29 5.29
C SER A 42 17.93 5.71 4.35
N GLU A 43 18.07 5.06 3.18
CA GLU A 43 19.08 5.47 2.18
C GLU A 43 18.77 6.85 1.56
N ILE A 44 17.50 7.11 1.23
CA ILE A 44 17.06 8.41 0.68
C ILE A 44 17.21 9.54 1.71
N ASP A 45 16.86 9.29 2.97
CA ASP A 45 16.96 10.29 4.04
C ASP A 45 18.43 10.53 4.46
N ALA A 46 19.28 9.50 4.44
CA ALA A 46 20.72 9.63 4.70
C ALA A 46 21.44 10.47 3.63
N ASP A 47 21.08 10.32 2.34
CA ASP A 47 21.70 11.12 1.27
C ASP A 47 21.26 12.60 1.34
N ARG A 48 20.03 12.87 1.81
CA ARG A 48 19.54 14.24 2.00
C ARG A 48 20.08 14.90 3.28
N GLY A 49 20.59 14.12 4.24
CA GLY A 49 21.00 14.56 5.57
C GLY A 49 22.47 14.98 5.72
N GLY A 50 23.31 14.90 4.70
CA GLY A 50 24.71 15.25 4.87
C GLY A 50 25.53 15.32 3.59
N ARG A 51 25.44 16.42 2.84
CA ARG A 51 26.50 16.83 1.91
C ARG A 51 26.71 18.34 1.89
N VAL A 52 27.56 18.80 2.79
CA VAL A 52 28.57 19.80 2.42
C VAL A 52 29.70 19.01 1.81
N PHE A 53 29.85 18.96 0.49
CA PHE A 53 31.14 18.77 -0.18
C PHE A 53 31.06 19.23 -1.63
N GLU A 54 32.06 20.02 -1.99
CA GLU A 54 32.29 20.69 -3.26
C GLU A 54 32.45 19.73 -4.46
N SER A 55 32.01 20.22 -5.62
CA SER A 55 32.58 20.07 -6.96
C SER A 55 33.03 18.68 -7.49
N ALA A 56 32.28 18.14 -8.47
CA ALA A 56 32.74 17.74 -9.83
C ALA A 56 32.06 16.45 -10.41
N ALA A 57 31.22 16.67 -11.45
CA ALA A 57 30.87 15.77 -12.58
C ALA A 57 30.16 14.40 -12.32
N PRO A 58 29.57 13.77 -13.37
CA PRO A 58 28.13 13.65 -13.59
C PRO A 58 27.50 12.42 -12.93
N ALA A 59 26.62 12.66 -11.95
CA ALA A 59 25.90 11.64 -11.18
C ALA A 59 24.73 10.94 -11.92
N GLN A 60 24.79 10.83 -13.26
CA GLN A 60 23.62 10.42 -14.06
C GLN A 60 23.46 8.90 -14.21
N ARG A 61 24.51 8.09 -13.95
CA ARG A 61 24.43 6.61 -14.07
C ARG A 61 23.99 5.87 -12.80
N GLY A 62 24.23 6.42 -11.62
CA GLY A 62 23.80 5.82 -10.34
C GLY A 62 22.29 5.98 -10.12
N MET A 63 21.78 7.18 -10.38
CA MET A 63 20.38 7.56 -10.12
C MET A 63 19.36 6.74 -10.92
N THR A 64 19.68 6.33 -12.16
CA THR A 64 18.79 5.48 -12.97
C THR A 64 18.73 4.02 -12.48
N ARG A 65 19.83 3.46 -11.98
CA ARG A 65 19.86 2.06 -11.49
C ARG A 65 19.09 1.91 -10.19
N GLU A 66 19.28 2.82 -9.25
CA GLU A 66 18.57 2.82 -7.96
C GLU A 66 17.06 3.02 -8.14
N GLN A 67 16.65 3.94 -9.01
CA GLN A 67 15.23 4.11 -9.35
C GLN A 67 14.61 2.81 -9.90
N SER A 68 15.31 2.11 -10.80
CA SER A 68 14.81 0.83 -11.35
C SER A 68 14.71 -0.28 -10.29
N ALA A 69 15.59 -0.30 -9.29
CA ALA A 69 15.56 -1.28 -8.21
C ALA A 69 14.37 -1.01 -7.27
N THR A 70 14.19 0.25 -6.86
CA THR A 70 13.02 0.74 -6.10
C THR A 70 11.71 0.39 -6.78
N GLU A 71 11.61 0.63 -8.09
CA GLU A 71 10.40 0.33 -8.86
C GLU A 71 10.10 -1.17 -8.94
N ARG A 72 11.12 -2.02 -9.03
CA ARG A 72 10.96 -3.47 -9.03
C ARG A 72 10.52 -4.00 -7.67
N VAL A 73 11.11 -3.48 -6.60
CA VAL A 73 10.76 -3.84 -5.21
C VAL A 73 9.29 -3.51 -4.94
N ALA A 74 8.85 -2.28 -5.27
CA ALA A 74 7.45 -1.89 -5.12
C ALA A 74 6.48 -2.67 -6.03
N ALA A 75 6.92 -3.06 -7.23
CA ALA A 75 6.12 -3.91 -8.12
C ALA A 75 5.93 -5.32 -7.57
N ASN A 76 6.99 -5.92 -7.03
CA ASN A 76 6.92 -7.23 -6.38
C ASN A 76 6.01 -7.18 -5.16
N PHE A 77 6.15 -6.16 -4.31
CA PHE A 77 5.29 -5.98 -3.16
C PHE A 77 3.81 -5.85 -3.55
N ALA A 78 3.49 -5.09 -4.60
CA ALA A 78 2.12 -5.01 -5.10
C ALA A 78 1.57 -6.37 -5.58
N ARG A 79 2.41 -7.25 -6.13
CA ARG A 79 2.02 -8.62 -6.51
C ARG A 79 1.77 -9.51 -5.30
N ASP A 80 2.58 -9.38 -4.26
CA ASP A 80 2.41 -10.15 -3.03
C ASP A 80 1.08 -9.77 -2.36
N VAL A 81 0.81 -8.47 -2.25
CA VAL A 81 -0.47 -7.95 -1.72
C VAL A 81 -1.65 -8.40 -2.60
N ALA A 82 -1.53 -8.30 -3.93
CA ALA A 82 -2.58 -8.75 -4.84
C ALA A 82 -2.85 -10.26 -4.71
N SER A 83 -1.82 -11.07 -4.47
CA SER A 83 -1.96 -12.52 -4.26
C SER A 83 -2.72 -12.84 -2.97
N GLU A 84 -2.49 -12.09 -1.90
CA GLU A 84 -3.23 -12.24 -0.64
C GLU A 84 -4.71 -11.82 -0.80
N LEU A 85 -4.99 -10.77 -1.56
CA LEU A 85 -6.35 -10.37 -1.90
C LEU A 85 -7.07 -11.41 -2.75
N GLU A 86 -6.37 -11.99 -3.74
CA GLU A 86 -6.89 -13.06 -4.59
C GLU A 86 -7.26 -14.29 -3.76
N ARG A 87 -6.40 -14.70 -2.81
CA ARG A 87 -6.70 -15.79 -1.87
C ARG A 87 -7.94 -15.48 -1.04
N GLY A 88 -8.02 -14.28 -0.47
CA GLY A 88 -9.20 -13.84 0.28
C GLY A 88 -10.49 -13.86 -0.54
N ARG A 89 -10.41 -13.52 -1.83
CA ARG A 89 -11.53 -13.60 -2.77
C ARG A 89 -11.95 -15.05 -3.02
N LEU A 90 -11.00 -15.92 -3.33
CA LEU A 90 -11.25 -17.34 -3.59
C LEU A 90 -11.84 -18.05 -2.37
N ASP A 91 -11.45 -17.63 -1.18
CA ASP A 91 -11.98 -18.12 0.11
C ASP A 91 -13.31 -17.42 0.51
N HIS A 92 -13.87 -16.56 -0.34
CA HIS A 92 -15.09 -15.79 -0.09
C HIS A 92 -15.08 -15.00 1.23
N ARG A 93 -13.92 -14.46 1.62
CA ARG A 93 -13.75 -13.73 2.88
C ARG A 93 -14.26 -12.28 2.83
N PHE A 94 -14.42 -11.73 1.63
CA PHE A 94 -14.94 -10.38 1.44
C PHE A 94 -15.76 -10.28 0.15
N ASP A 95 -16.69 -9.34 0.15
CA ASP A 95 -17.58 -9.01 -0.98
C ASP A 95 -17.17 -7.70 -1.64
N GLN A 96 -16.49 -6.82 -0.90
CA GLN A 96 -16.04 -5.52 -1.38
C GLN A 96 -14.62 -5.21 -0.92
N LEU A 97 -13.89 -4.48 -1.75
CA LEU A 97 -12.52 -4.07 -1.51
C LEU A 97 -12.37 -2.56 -1.63
N VAL A 98 -11.78 -1.96 -0.61
CA VAL A 98 -11.37 -0.56 -0.58
C VAL A 98 -9.85 -0.51 -0.60
N LEU A 99 -9.29 0.28 -1.51
CA LEU A 99 -7.85 0.50 -1.61
C LEU A 99 -7.47 1.87 -1.06
N VAL A 100 -6.58 1.92 -0.08
CA VAL A 100 -6.04 3.16 0.49
C VAL A 100 -4.53 3.11 0.36
N ALA A 101 -3.99 3.87 -0.57
CA ALA A 101 -2.55 3.88 -0.83
C ALA A 101 -2.12 5.13 -1.62
N PRO A 102 -0.82 5.44 -1.68
CA PRO A 102 -0.30 6.46 -2.57
C PRO A 102 -0.67 6.19 -4.04
N PRO A 103 -0.92 7.23 -4.88
CA PRO A 103 -1.34 7.07 -6.28
C PRO A 103 -0.47 6.11 -7.10
N ARG A 104 0.85 6.17 -6.89
CA ARG A 104 1.82 5.30 -7.58
C ARG A 104 1.60 3.83 -7.21
N PHE A 105 1.28 3.53 -5.97
CA PHE A 105 1.03 2.16 -5.52
C PHE A 105 -0.34 1.66 -5.99
N LEU A 106 -1.36 2.52 -6.01
CA LEU A 106 -2.67 2.17 -6.59
C LEU A 106 -2.56 1.78 -8.07
N GLY A 107 -1.74 2.48 -8.84
CA GLY A 107 -1.44 2.09 -10.22
C GLY A 107 -0.85 0.68 -10.32
N ARG A 108 0.11 0.35 -9.43
CA ARG A 108 0.73 -0.99 -9.38
C ARG A 108 -0.25 -2.07 -8.98
N MET A 109 -1.09 -1.80 -7.98
CA MET A 109 -2.15 -2.72 -7.55
C MET A 109 -3.12 -3.01 -8.70
N ARG A 110 -3.53 -2.00 -9.48
CA ARG A 110 -4.40 -2.18 -10.65
C ARG A 110 -3.77 -3.10 -11.71
N THR A 111 -2.45 -3.07 -11.88
CA THR A 111 -1.74 -3.96 -12.82
C THR A 111 -1.48 -5.35 -12.22
N ALA A 112 -1.35 -5.46 -10.90
CA ALA A 112 -1.00 -6.72 -10.24
C ALA A 112 -2.21 -7.60 -9.89
N MET A 113 -3.38 -7.00 -9.66
CA MET A 113 -4.62 -7.73 -9.39
C MET A 113 -5.18 -8.39 -10.64
N SER A 114 -5.88 -9.52 -10.46
CA SER A 114 -6.70 -10.10 -11.52
C SER A 114 -7.93 -9.23 -11.80
N ASP A 115 -8.51 -9.37 -12.99
CA ASP A 115 -9.74 -8.69 -13.37
C ASP A 115 -10.89 -8.99 -12.39
N GLU A 116 -10.96 -10.23 -11.88
CA GLU A 116 -12.00 -10.65 -10.93
C GLU A 116 -11.84 -10.00 -9.56
N THR A 117 -10.61 -9.91 -9.04
CA THR A 117 -10.34 -9.17 -7.78
C THR A 117 -10.53 -7.67 -7.97
N GLY A 118 -10.17 -7.15 -9.14
CA GLY A 118 -10.38 -5.74 -9.50
C GLY A 118 -11.85 -5.33 -9.53
N LYS A 119 -12.78 -6.23 -9.94
CA LYS A 119 -14.23 -5.97 -9.94
C LYS A 119 -14.81 -5.75 -8.54
N LEU A 120 -14.17 -6.32 -7.51
CA LEU A 120 -14.60 -6.14 -6.12
C LEU A 120 -14.16 -4.80 -5.53
N VAL A 121 -13.30 -4.05 -6.23
CA VAL A 121 -12.84 -2.74 -5.78
C VAL A 121 -13.99 -1.73 -5.86
N SER A 122 -14.59 -1.41 -4.71
CA SER A 122 -15.69 -0.44 -4.61
C SER A 122 -15.19 1.00 -4.52
N ALA A 123 -14.01 1.22 -3.95
CA ALA A 123 -13.40 2.54 -3.82
C ALA A 123 -11.87 2.49 -3.81
N SER A 124 -11.24 3.55 -4.31
CA SER A 124 -9.80 3.78 -4.19
C SER A 124 -9.51 5.19 -3.68
N VAL A 125 -8.79 5.28 -2.57
CA VAL A 125 -8.43 6.52 -1.90
C VAL A 125 -6.93 6.72 -2.06
N SER A 126 -6.56 7.75 -2.83
CA SER A 126 -5.17 8.15 -3.01
C SER A 126 -4.67 8.95 -1.81
N LYS A 127 -4.40 8.27 -0.70
CA LYS A 127 -3.89 8.87 0.53
C LYS A 127 -2.73 8.04 1.04
N ASP A 128 -1.65 8.70 1.45
CA ASP A 128 -0.53 8.07 2.15
C ASP A 128 -0.88 8.11 3.65
N LEU A 129 -1.38 7.00 4.17
CA LEU A 129 -1.61 6.87 5.61
C LEU A 129 -0.37 6.24 6.24
N PRO A 130 0.27 6.88 7.22
CA PRO A 130 1.34 6.24 7.99
C PRO A 130 0.78 5.01 8.72
N ASP A 131 1.66 4.14 9.23
CA ASP A 131 1.24 3.00 10.07
C ASP A 131 0.53 3.52 11.33
N VAL A 132 -0.79 3.66 11.22
CA VAL A 132 -1.67 4.17 12.27
C VAL A 132 -2.61 3.07 12.71
N SER A 133 -3.03 3.14 13.98
CA SER A 133 -3.98 2.20 14.55
C SER A 133 -5.28 2.14 13.73
N PRO A 134 -5.97 0.99 13.68
CA PRO A 134 -7.24 0.83 12.97
C PRO A 134 -8.28 1.91 13.30
N GLU A 135 -8.34 2.36 14.55
CA GLU A 135 -9.23 3.43 15.01
C GLU A 135 -9.00 4.75 14.27
N LYS A 136 -7.73 5.14 14.07
CA LYS A 136 -7.38 6.35 13.31
C LYS A 136 -7.67 6.17 11.82
N ILE A 137 -7.51 4.96 11.29
CA ILE A 137 -7.88 4.64 9.90
C ILE A 137 -9.38 4.88 9.71
N ARG A 138 -10.21 4.42 10.66
CA ARG A 138 -11.66 4.70 10.63
C ARG A 138 -11.95 6.19 10.55
N GLU A 139 -11.37 7.00 11.42
CA GLU A 139 -11.56 8.46 11.39
C GLU A 139 -11.18 9.06 10.03
N HIS A 140 -10.02 8.66 9.49
CA HIS A 140 -9.52 9.17 8.22
C HIS A 140 -10.32 8.73 7.00
N LEU A 141 -10.99 7.58 7.11
CA LEU A 141 -11.83 7.04 6.05
C LEU A 141 -13.30 7.42 6.21
N SER A 142 -13.76 7.86 7.39
CA SER A 142 -15.15 8.27 7.62
C SER A 142 -15.55 9.45 6.72
N ASP A 143 -14.59 10.32 6.40
CA ASP A 143 -14.78 11.43 5.46
C ASP A 143 -14.84 11.00 3.98
N VAL A 144 -14.37 9.79 3.67
CA VAL A 144 -14.12 9.34 2.29
C VAL A 144 -15.04 8.19 1.89
N ILE A 145 -15.49 7.40 2.86
CA ILE A 145 -16.28 6.18 2.67
C ILE A 145 -17.39 6.21 3.71
N LEU A 146 -18.64 6.16 3.22
CA LEU A 146 -19.81 5.99 4.07
C LEU A 146 -19.80 4.55 4.58
N PHE A 147 -19.43 4.39 5.85
CA PHE A 147 -19.58 3.14 6.61
C PHE A 147 -20.98 3.02 7.19
#